data_AF-A0A5Q0BLH5-F1
#
_entry.id   AF-A0A5Q0BLH5-F1
#
_cell.length_a   1.000
_cell.length_b   1.000
_cell.length_c   1.000
_cell.angle_alpha   90.00
_cell.angle_beta   90.00
_cell.angle_gamma   90.00
#
_symmetry.space_group_name_H-M   'P 1'
#
loop_
_entity.id
_entity.type
_entity.pdbx_description
1 polymer ?
#
loop_
_entity_poly.entity_id
_entity_poly.type
_entity_poly.pdbx_seq_one_letter_code
_entity_poly.pdbx_strand_id
1 'polypeptide(L)'
;MAINTIPKITDPMGKCWDQPSLQNIIIDDTHALMSNDDLNRLSEYSSSIPSGVYPGKMWRAKWRDTWLLRWYGESDVPGMCSNNQREILIV
;
A
#
# COMPACT_ATOMS: atom_id res chain seq x y z
N MET A 1 -0.41 9.22 -16.08
CA MET A 1 -1.60 9.14 -15.18
C MET A 1 -1.20 8.24 -14.03
N ALA A 2 -1.46 8.62 -12.79
CA ALA A 2 -1.13 7.74 -11.67
C ALA A 2 -2.13 6.58 -11.63
N ILE A 3 -1.66 5.36 -11.37
CA ILE A 3 -2.53 4.20 -11.23
C ILE A 3 -3.15 4.27 -9.84
N ASN A 4 -4.44 4.64 -9.74
CA ASN A 4 -5.19 4.74 -8.48
C ASN A 4 -5.81 3.40 -8.06
N THR A 5 -5.18 2.30 -8.46
CA THR A 5 -5.64 0.94 -8.19
C THR A 5 -4.49 0.14 -7.60
N ILE A 6 -4.75 -0.50 -6.46
CA ILE A 6 -3.82 -1.47 -5.89
C ILE A 6 -4.15 -2.83 -6.51
N PRO A 7 -3.17 -3.52 -7.14
CA PRO A 7 -3.41 -4.83 -7.71
C PRO A 7 -3.68 -5.85 -6.61
N LYS A 8 -4.38 -6.95 -6.96
CA LYS A 8 -4.56 -8.07 -6.02
C LYS A 8 -3.22 -8.78 -5.83
N ILE A 9 -2.95 -9.22 -4.61
CA ILE A 9 -1.82 -10.10 -4.33
C ILE A 9 -2.09 -11.46 -5.02
N THR A 10 -1.24 -11.84 -5.96
CA THR A 10 -1.23 -13.17 -6.60
C THR A 10 0.02 -13.97 -6.25
N ASP A 11 1.05 -13.32 -5.69
CA ASP A 11 2.30 -13.96 -5.31
C ASP A 11 2.10 -14.91 -4.11
N PRO A 12 2.62 -16.15 -4.16
CA PRO A 12 2.50 -17.10 -3.04
C PRO A 12 3.05 -16.59 -1.70
N MET A 13 4.10 -15.76 -1.72
CA MET A 13 4.67 -15.15 -0.52
C MET A 13 3.72 -14.17 0.16
N GLY A 14 2.77 -13.62 -0.60
CA GLY A 14 1.76 -12.70 -0.09
C GLY A 14 0.70 -13.36 0.80
N LYS A 15 0.60 -14.69 0.81
CA LYS A 15 -0.34 -15.43 1.69
C LYS A 15 -0.11 -15.17 3.19
N CYS A 16 1.11 -14.83 3.56
CA CYS A 16 1.49 -14.58 4.96
C CYS A 16 1.51 -13.08 5.30
N TRP A 17 1.16 -12.21 4.36
CA TRP A 17 1.14 -10.77 4.58
C TRP A 17 -0.26 -10.32 5.00
N ASP A 18 -0.42 -9.98 6.28
CA ASP A 18 -1.67 -9.40 6.76
C ASP A 18 -1.75 -7.92 6.36
N GLN A 19 -2.89 -7.56 5.78
CA GLN A 19 -3.22 -6.21 5.35
C GLN A 19 -4.74 -6.06 5.22
N PRO A 20 -5.28 -4.84 5.29
CA PRO A 20 -6.71 -4.59 5.11
C PRO A 20 -7.24 -5.05 3.73
N SER A 21 -8.55 -5.24 3.66
CA SER A 21 -9.22 -5.55 2.40
C SER A 21 -9.13 -4.35 1.46
N LEU A 22 -8.86 -4.59 0.17
CA LEU A 22 -8.86 -3.54 -0.84
C LEU A 22 -10.21 -2.80 -0.95
N GLN A 23 -11.31 -3.47 -0.60
CA GLN A 23 -12.64 -2.85 -0.61
C GLN A 23 -12.83 -1.79 0.48
N ASN A 24 -11.98 -1.79 1.50
CA ASN A 24 -12.03 -0.83 2.59
C ASN A 24 -11.21 0.43 2.30
N ILE A 25 -10.51 0.49 1.16
CA ILE A 25 -9.61 1.58 0.80
C ILE A 25 -10.08 2.22 -0.50
N ILE A 26 -10.32 3.52 -0.46
CA ILE A 26 -10.64 4.32 -1.64
C ILE A 26 -9.43 5.18 -1.97
N ILE A 27 -8.95 5.15 -3.22
CA ILE A 27 -7.75 5.87 -3.64
C ILE A 27 -8.09 6.85 -4.76
N ASP A 28 -7.61 8.08 -4.61
CA ASP A 28 -7.54 9.07 -5.69
C ASP A 28 -6.08 9.39 -6.05
N ASP A 29 -5.83 10.45 -6.81
CA ASP A 29 -4.49 10.85 -7.26
C ASP A 29 -3.53 11.27 -6.11
N THR A 30 -4.07 11.57 -4.93
CA THR A 30 -3.37 12.24 -3.82
C THR A 30 -3.57 11.55 -2.46
N HIS A 31 -4.75 10.99 -2.21
CA HIS A 31 -5.16 10.46 -0.93
C HIS A 31 -5.65 9.01 -1.01
N ALA A 32 -5.60 8.35 0.13
CA ALA A 32 -6.23 7.07 0.40
C ALA A 32 -7.14 7.22 1.62
N LEU A 33 -8.45 7.00 1.43
CA LEU A 33 -9.44 7.02 2.50
C LEU A 33 -9.57 5.61 3.08
N MET A 34 -9.48 5.47 4.41
CA MET A 34 -9.70 4.20 5.11
C MET A 34 -10.08 4.43 6.58
N SER A 35 -10.54 3.39 7.27
CA SER A 35 -10.81 3.45 8.71
C SER A 35 -9.51 3.43 9.53
N ASN A 36 -9.59 3.85 10.79
CA ASN A 36 -8.47 3.72 11.73
C ASN A 36 -8.08 2.25 11.97
N ASP A 37 -9.04 1.33 11.92
CA ASP A 37 -8.80 -0.10 12.07
C ASP A 37 -8.00 -0.65 10.88
N ASP A 38 -8.36 -0.27 9.66
CA ASP A 38 -7.62 -0.65 8.46
C ASP A 38 -6.19 -0.07 8.47
N LEU A 39 -6.03 1.19 8.91
CA LEU A 39 -4.70 1.77 9.11
C LEU A 39 -3.86 0.93 10.10
N ASN A 40 -4.45 0.43 11.18
CA ASN A 40 -3.73 -0.36 12.18
C ASN A 40 -3.39 -1.78 11.71
N ARG A 41 -4.09 -2.29 10.69
CA ARG A 41 -3.75 -3.56 10.03
C ARG A 41 -2.60 -3.43 9.03
N LEU A 42 -2.27 -2.22 8.60
CA LEU A 42 -1.10 -1.99 7.77
C LEU A 42 0.17 -2.11 8.62
N SER A 43 1.08 -2.99 8.21
CA SER A 43 2.41 -3.05 8.80
C SER A 43 3.13 -1.71 8.63
N GLU A 44 3.85 -1.26 9.66
CA GLU A 44 4.49 0.06 9.69
C GLU A 44 5.96 -0.01 9.26
N TYR A 45 6.32 0.81 8.26
CA TYR A 45 7.67 0.92 7.71
C TYR A 45 8.02 2.40 7.49
N SER A 46 8.12 3.19 8.57
CA SER A 46 8.48 4.61 8.47
C SER A 46 9.95 4.85 8.15
N SER A 47 10.84 3.94 8.58
CA SER A 47 12.30 4.05 8.45
C SER A 47 12.93 2.99 7.56
N SER A 48 12.12 2.15 6.90
CA SER A 48 12.59 1.02 6.12
C SER A 48 11.62 0.67 4.98
N ILE A 49 11.90 -0.40 4.24
CA ILE A 49 11.08 -0.90 3.14
C ILE A 49 10.82 -2.40 3.40
N PRO A 50 9.59 -2.90 3.21
CA PRO A 50 9.31 -4.32 3.41
C PRO A 50 10.09 -5.20 2.42
N SER A 51 10.63 -6.30 2.93
CA SER A 51 11.16 -7.40 2.11
C SER A 51 10.04 -8.14 1.38
N GLY A 52 10.36 -8.90 0.33
CA GLY A 52 9.36 -9.55 -0.51
C GLY A 52 8.61 -8.53 -1.37
N VAL A 53 9.10 -8.35 -2.59
CA VAL A 53 8.59 -7.37 -3.55
C VAL A 53 7.64 -8.06 -4.50
N TYR A 54 6.35 -7.82 -4.33
CA TYR A 54 5.30 -8.32 -5.23
C TYR A 54 4.14 -7.32 -5.30
N PRO A 55 3.43 -7.25 -6.44
CA PRO A 55 2.30 -6.34 -6.60
C PRO A 55 1.20 -6.58 -5.56
N GLY A 56 0.62 -5.48 -5.07
CA GLY A 56 -0.53 -5.48 -4.17
C GLY A 56 -0.17 -5.50 -2.69
N LYS A 57 1.12 -5.63 -2.36
CA LYS A 57 1.61 -5.48 -0.99
C LYS A 57 1.46 -4.05 -0.52
N MET A 58 0.80 -3.84 0.60
CA MET A 58 0.56 -2.54 1.20
C MET A 58 1.23 -2.40 2.56
N TRP A 59 1.62 -1.19 2.91
CA TRP A 59 2.14 -0.83 4.23
C TRP A 59 1.87 0.64 4.54
N ARG A 60 1.92 1.00 5.83
CA ARG A 60 1.89 2.40 6.26
C ARG A 60 3.29 2.91 6.53
N ALA A 61 3.52 4.18 6.26
CA ALA A 61 4.75 4.87 6.63
C ALA A 61 4.40 6.24 7.21
N LYS A 62 5.03 6.62 8.32
CA LYS A 62 4.90 7.96 8.87
C LYS A 62 5.94 8.86 8.22
N TRP A 63 5.49 9.98 7.68
CA TRP A 63 6.35 11.05 7.20
C TRP A 63 5.90 12.37 7.83
N ARG A 64 6.75 12.92 8.71
CA ARG A 64 6.37 14.03 9.61
C ARG A 64 5.13 13.66 10.41
N ASP A 65 4.05 14.44 10.31
CA ASP A 65 2.80 14.23 11.02
C ASP A 65 1.73 13.52 10.17
N THR A 66 2.08 13.07 8.96
CA THR A 66 1.15 12.42 8.03
C THR A 66 1.43 10.93 7.90
N TRP A 67 0.36 10.14 7.89
CA TRP A 67 0.43 8.74 7.50
C TRP A 67 0.31 8.60 5.98
N LEU A 68 1.20 7.79 5.40
CA LEU A 68 1.18 7.46 3.98
C LEU A 68 0.79 5.99 3.82
N LEU A 69 -0.14 5.72 2.90
CA LEU A 69 -0.34 4.40 2.35
C LEU A 69 0.68 4.22 1.25
N ARG A 70 1.46 3.15 1.32
CA ARG A 70 2.38 2.75 0.26
C ARG A 70 2.03 1.38 -0.26
N TRP A 71 2.25 1.15 -1.54
CA TRP A 71 2.06 -0.16 -2.14
C TRP A 71 2.99 -0.42 -3.32
N TYR A 72 3.26 -1.71 -3.54
CA TYR A 72 3.86 -2.16 -4.77
C TYR A 72 2.80 -2.30 -5.86
N GLY A 73 3.00 -1.60 -6.98
CA GLY A 73 2.17 -1.73 -8.18
C GLY A 73 2.86 -2.54 -9.27
N GLU A 74 2.15 -2.76 -10.36
CA GLU A 74 2.73 -3.34 -11.58
C GLU A 74 3.71 -2.36 -12.23
N SER A 75 4.70 -2.90 -12.95
CA SER A 75 5.72 -2.14 -13.67
C SER A 75 5.84 -2.66 -15.09
N ASP A 76 6.09 -1.76 -16.04
CA ASP A 76 6.40 -2.11 -17.43
C ASP A 76 7.80 -2.74 -17.57
N VAL A 77 8.64 -2.61 -16.55
CA VAL A 77 9.98 -3.22 -16.50
C VAL A 77 9.87 -4.64 -15.92
N PRO A 78 10.23 -5.69 -16.69
CA PRO A 78 10.16 -7.06 -16.21
C PRO A 78 10.96 -7.27 -14.91
N GLY A 79 10.35 -7.96 -13.95
CA GLY A 79 10.98 -8.27 -12.66
C GLY A 79 11.01 -7.10 -11.66
N MET A 80 10.39 -5.96 -11.99
CA MET A 80 10.29 -4.81 -11.09
C MET A 80 8.84 -4.57 -10.66
N CYS A 81 8.66 -3.90 -9.52
CA CYS A 81 7.38 -3.33 -9.10
C CYS A 81 7.51 -1.81 -9.05
N SER A 82 6.43 -1.08 -9.35
CA SER A 82 6.37 0.34 -9.04
C SER A 82 6.22 0.53 -7.53
N ASN A 83 6.68 1.66 -6.99
CA ASN A 83 6.46 2.04 -5.59
C ASN A 83 5.57 3.28 -5.55
N ASN A 84 4.35 3.11 -5.07
CA ASN A 84 3.33 4.15 -5.08
C ASN A 84 3.02 4.60 -3.65
N GLN A 85 2.56 5.85 -3.50
CA GLN A 85 2.14 6.36 -2.20
C GLN A 85 0.99 7.37 -2.28
N ARG A 86 0.20 7.45 -1.22
CA ARG A 86 -0.89 8.43 -1.01
C ARG A 86 -0.96 8.84 0.45
N GLU A 87 -1.38 10.07 0.71
CA GLU A 87 -1.67 10.52 2.08
C GLU A 87 -2.93 9.85 2.61
N ILE A 88 -2.91 9.35 3.84
CA ILE A 88 -4.05 8.66 4.43
C ILE A 88 -4.98 9.69 5.08
N LEU A 89 -6.26 9.61 4.70
CA LEU A 89 -7.37 10.27 5.37
C LEU A 89 -8.17 9.22 6.15
N ILE A 90 -8.40 9.49 7.43
CA ILE A 90 -9.14 8.58 8.33
C ILE A 90 -10.61 9.00 8.39
N VAL A 91 -11.51 8.02 8.30
CA VAL A 91 -12.97 8.17 8.43
C VAL A 91 -13.56 7.26 9.50
#